data_AF-A0A2I1R0J8-F1
#
_entry.id   AF-A0A2I1R0J8-F1
#
_cell.length_a   1.000
_cell.length_b   1.000
_cell.length_c   1.000
_cell.angle_alpha   90.00
_cell.angle_beta   90.00
_cell.angle_gamma   90.00
#
_symmetry.space_group_name_H-M   'P 1'
#
loop_
_entity.id
_entity.type
_entity.pdbx_description
1 polymer ?
#
loop_
_entity_poly.entity_id
_entity_poly.type
_entity_poly.pdbx_seq_one_letter_code
_entity_poly.pdbx_strand_id
1 'polypeptide(L)' 'MIESRWITRWPELFSGLTDRQVRGVVQAIDNNVLEGWDPQRDDIEFLTRSARGEFTENEEVAEILALIARRRVRGSD' A
#
# COMPACT_ATOMS: atom_id res chain seq x y z
N MET A 1 3.49 17.53 -9.16
CA MET A 1 3.76 16.53 -8.10
C MET A 1 2.48 16.37 -7.29
N ILE A 2 2.08 15.16 -6.94
CA ILE A 2 0.87 14.93 -6.15
C ILE A 2 1.22 15.18 -4.69
N GLU A 3 0.57 16.14 -4.06
CA GLU A 3 0.74 16.40 -2.63
C GLU A 3 -0.05 15.35 -1.84
N SER A 4 0.65 14.46 -1.14
CA SER A 4 0.04 13.41 -0.32
C SER A 4 0.90 13.10 0.89
N ARG A 5 0.28 13.02 2.07
CA ARG A 5 0.96 12.67 3.32
C ARG A 5 1.66 11.30 3.25
N TRP A 6 1.17 10.38 2.43
CA TRP A 6 1.75 9.06 2.24
C TRP A 6 3.07 9.14 1.47
N ILE A 7 3.11 9.97 0.43
CA ILE A 7 4.32 10.25 -0.35
C ILE A 7 5.34 10.98 0.52
N THR A 8 4.92 11.96 1.32
CA THR A 8 5.82 12.66 2.26
C THR A 8 6.41 11.72 3.30
N ARG A 9 5.63 10.74 3.79
CA ARG A 9 6.05 9.82 4.85
C ARG A 9 6.95 8.70 4.34
N TRP A 10 6.68 8.16 3.15
CA TRP A 10 7.42 7.03 2.56
C TRP A 10 7.71 7.24 1.08
N PRO A 11 8.50 8.28 0.72
CA PRO A 11 8.72 8.66 -0.67
C PRO A 11 9.39 7.54 -1.49
N GLU A 12 10.22 6.71 -0.86
CA GLU A 12 10.92 5.61 -1.50
C GLU A 12 9.97 4.54 -2.06
N LEU A 13 8.79 4.34 -1.45
CA LEU A 13 7.81 3.36 -1.89
C LEU A 13 7.10 3.77 -3.19
N PHE A 14 7.09 5.06 -3.51
CA PHE A 14 6.47 5.60 -4.71
C PHE A 14 7.44 5.71 -5.91
N SER A 15 8.71 5.40 -5.69
CA SER A 15 9.73 5.44 -6.74
C SER A 15 9.41 4.47 -7.87
N GLY A 16 9.56 4.92 -9.12
CA GLY A 16 9.30 4.12 -10.32
C GLY A 16 7.83 3.99 -10.71
N LEU A 17 6.89 4.55 -9.94
CA LEU A 17 5.49 4.68 -10.35
C LEU A 17 5.30 5.90 -11.27
N THR A 18 4.45 5.75 -12.27
CA THR A 18 3.96 6.88 -13.07
C THR A 18 3.00 7.73 -12.24
N ASP A 19 2.82 9.00 -12.62
CA ASP A 19 1.84 9.90 -12.00
C ASP A 19 0.42 9.31 -11.93
N ARG A 20 0.02 8.52 -12.94
CA ARG A 20 -1.28 7.84 -12.96
C ARG A 20 -1.36 6.78 -11.86
N GLN A 21 -0.33 5.96 -11.71
CA GLN A 21 -0.30 4.92 -10.68
C GLN A 21 -0.20 5.54 -9.28
N VAL A 22 0.60 6.60 -9.10
CA VAL A 22 0.66 7.35 -7.84
C VAL A 22 -0.71 7.88 -7.45
N ARG A 23 -1.45 8.51 -8.38
CA ARG A 23 -2.84 8.96 -8.12
C ARG A 23 -3.74 7.80 -7.71
N GLY A 24 -3.67 6.68 -8.42
CA GLY A 24 -4.48 5.50 -8.12
C GLY A 24 -4.23 4.95 -6.71
N VAL A 25 -2.95 4.80 -6.34
CA VAL A 25 -2.57 4.31 -5.01
C VAL A 25 -3.01 5.28 -3.92
N VAL A 26 -2.71 6.58 -4.05
CA VAL A 26 -3.09 7.59 -3.06
C VAL A 26 -4.60 7.65 -2.87
N GLN A 27 -5.37 7.64 -3.97
CA GLN A 27 -6.83 7.66 -3.89
C GLN A 27 -7.39 6.40 -3.23
N ALA A 28 -6.84 5.22 -3.55
CA ALA A 28 -7.24 3.98 -2.89
C ALA A 28 -6.98 4.03 -1.38
N ILE A 29 -5.82 4.55 -0.96
CA ILE A 29 -5.49 4.70 0.45
C ILE A 29 -6.44 5.69 1.14
N ASP A 30 -6.59 6.89 0.58
CA ASP A 30 -7.39 7.94 1.20
C ASP A 30 -8.86 7.51 1.35
N ASN A 31 -9.43 6.84 0.34
CA ASN A 31 -10.79 6.30 0.43
C ASN A 31 -10.94 5.29 1.58
N ASN A 32 -10.01 4.33 1.72
CA ASN A 32 -10.09 3.33 2.78
C ASN A 32 -9.83 3.94 4.17
N VAL A 33 -8.99 4.97 4.27
CA VAL A 33 -8.80 5.72 5.52
C VAL A 33 -10.07 6.43 5.96
N LEU A 34 -10.85 6.99 5.04
CA LEU A 34 -12.16 7.58 5.37
C LEU A 34 -13.13 6.53 5.94
N GLU A 35 -12.93 5.26 5.60
CA GLU A 35 -13.69 4.12 6.12
C GLU A 35 -13.10 3.53 7.42
N GLY A 36 -12.06 4.16 7.98
CA GLY A 36 -11.47 3.78 9.26
C GLY A 36 -10.24 2.88 9.16
N TRP A 37 -9.69 2.65 7.96
CA TRP A 37 -8.43 1.94 7.81
C TRP A 37 -7.24 2.78 8.31
N ASP A 38 -6.34 2.17 9.09
CA ASP A 38 -5.07 2.75 9.52
C ASP A 38 -3.88 2.03 8.86
N PRO A 39 -3.47 2.45 7.65
CA PRO A 39 -2.41 1.80 6.90
C PRO A 39 -1.04 1.95 7.56
N GLN A 40 -0.32 0.85 7.61
CA GLN A 40 1.08 0.81 8.01
C GLN A 40 1.99 0.76 6.77
N ARG A 41 3.30 0.92 6.98
CA ARG A 41 4.28 0.97 5.88
C ARG A 41 4.16 -0.23 4.93
N ASP A 42 4.01 -1.43 5.48
CA ASP A 42 3.92 -2.68 4.71
C ASP A 42 2.67 -2.72 3.81
N ASP A 43 1.57 -2.08 4.23
CA ASP A 43 0.37 -1.96 3.42
C ASP A 43 0.60 -1.05 2.21
N ILE A 44 1.28 0.09 2.44
CA ILE A 44 1.61 1.03 1.36
C ILE A 44 2.60 0.40 0.38
N GLU A 45 3.59 -0.33 0.89
CA GLU A 45 4.56 -1.05 0.06
C GLU A 45 3.87 -2.11 -0.82
N PHE A 46 2.90 -2.85 -0.27
CA PHE A 46 2.10 -3.78 -1.06
C PHE A 46 1.33 -3.07 -2.18
N LEU A 47 0.61 -1.99 -1.86
CA LEU A 47 -0.17 -1.25 -2.86
C LEU A 47 0.70 -0.65 -3.96
N THR A 48 1.90 -0.15 -3.63
CA THR A 48 2.81 0.41 -4.65
C THR A 48 3.47 -0.67 -5.51
N ARG A 49 3.77 -1.85 -4.97
CA ARG A 49 4.27 -3.01 -5.72
C ARG A 49 3.18 -3.61 -6.63
N SER A 50 1.97 -3.75 -6.13
CA SER A 50 0.78 -4.13 -6.91
C SER A 50 0.54 -3.15 -8.06
N ALA A 51 0.56 -1.84 -7.80
CA ALA A 51 0.39 -0.83 -8.84
C ALA A 51 1.51 -0.84 -9.91
N ARG A 52 2.71 -1.31 -9.57
CA ARG A 52 3.81 -1.56 -10.52
C ARG A 52 3.63 -2.84 -11.35
N GLY A 53 2.68 -3.69 -11.00
CA GLY A 53 2.47 -4.98 -11.65
C GLY A 53 3.52 -6.02 -11.27
N GLU A 54 4.08 -5.94 -10.05
CA GLU A 54 5.06 -6.92 -9.56
C GLU A 54 4.45 -8.28 -9.20
N PHE A 55 3.12 -8.37 -9.21
CA PHE A 55 2.37 -9.55 -8.84
C PHE A 55 1.37 -9.94 -9.94
N THR A 56 1.17 -11.23 -10.09
CA THR A 56 -0.05 -11.80 -10.68
C THR A 56 -1.20 -11.72 -9.65
N GLU A 57 -2.45 -11.83 -10.11
CA GLU A 57 -3.63 -11.81 -9.21
C GLU A 57 -3.53 -12.85 -8.09
N ASN A 58 -3.02 -14.05 -8.39
CA ASN A 58 -2.83 -15.10 -7.39
C ASN A 58 -1.76 -14.74 -6.34
N GLU A 59 -0.68 -14.07 -6.76
CA GLU A 59 0.38 -13.61 -5.86
C GLU A 59 -0.10 -12.46 -4.98
N GLU A 60 -0.97 -11.58 -5.48
CA GLU A 60 -1.58 -10.52 -4.67
C GLU A 60 -2.39 -11.10 -3.51
N VAL A 61 -3.21 -12.11 -3.76
CA VAL A 61 -3.99 -12.78 -2.70
C VAL A 61 -3.07 -13.41 -1.66
N ALA A 62 -2.02 -14.11 -2.09
CA ALA A 62 -1.07 -14.73 -1.19
C ALA A 62 -0.33 -13.70 -0.31
N GLU A 63 0.08 -12.57 -0.89
CA GLU A 63 0.79 -11.52 -0.16
C GLU A 63 -0.12 -10.80 0.84
N ILE A 64 -1.39 -10.56 0.50
CA ILE A 64 -2.39 -10.02 1.44
C ILE A 64 -2.56 -10.95 2.65
N LEU A 65 -2.67 -12.26 2.42
CA LEU A 65 -2.77 -13.23 3.52
C LEU A 65 -1.51 -13.21 4.40
N ALA A 66 -0.33 -13.08 3.79
CA ALA A 66 0.93 -12.96 4.53
C ALA A 66 1.03 -11.66 5.34
N LEU A 67 0.52 -10.54 4.83
CA LEU A 67 0.43 -9.27 5.56
C LEU A 67 -0.49 -9.38 6.78
N ILE A 68 -1.68 -9.98 6.59
CA ILE A 68 -2.64 -10.22 7.68
C ILE A 68 -2.02 -11.11 8.75
N ALA A 69 -1.32 -12.19 8.35
CA ALA A 69 -0.62 -13.07 9.28
C ALA A 69 0.46 -12.32 10.09
N ARG A 70 1.28 -11.49 9.43
CA ARG A 70 2.30 -10.65 10.10
C ARG A 70 1.68 -9.69 11.13
N ARG A 71 0.52 -9.11 10.82
CA ARG A 71 -0.19 -8.17 11.71
C ARG A 71 -0.69 -8.86 12.99
N ARG A 72 -1.21 -10.09 12.86
CA ARG A 72 -1.68 -10.88 14.02
C ARG A 72 -0.54 -11.20 14.99
N VAL A 73 0.65 -11.48 14.47
CA VAL A 73 1.83 -11.72 15.31
C VAL A 73 2.24 -10.45 16.06
N ARG A 74 2.28 -9.28 15.40
CA ARG A 74 2.63 -8.00 16.05
C ARG A 74 1.63 -7.54 17.12
N GLY A 75 0.36 -7.89 16.99
CA GLY A 75 -0.68 -7.51 17.96
C GLY A 75 -0.80 -8.45 19.16
N SER A 76 0.07 -9.48 19.26
CA SER A 76 0.07 -10.45 20.37
C SER A 76 1.17 -10.21 21.42
N ASP A 77 1.91 -9.09 21.29
CA ASP A 77 2.83 -8.54 22.31
C ASP A 77 2.13 -7.41 23.10
#